data_AF-A0A2I4E3H5-F1
#
_entry.id   AF-A0A2I4E3H5-F1
#
_cell.length_a   1.000
_cell.length_b   1.000
_cell.length_c   1.000
_cell.angle_alpha   90.00
_cell.angle_beta   90.00
_cell.angle_gamma   90.00
#
_symmetry.space_group_name_H-M   'P 1'
#
loop_
_entity.id
_entity.type
_entity.pdbx_description
1 polymer ?
#
loop_
_entity_poly.entity_id
_entity_poly.type
_entity_poly.pdbx_seq_one_letter_code
_entity_poly.pdbx_strand_id
1 'polypeptide(L)'
;MSDSMLYLASSQSYFSTSPLQYFPTKVRNFPFPSTSTAVPTLKFSPFSQRLVGKGKWVLRKNRIHAKPGDSEPSTSDPSARLSEENATVPSSGGNPSSSFLSILCPLLKLFSGGDPSQERNYGLEVATSSMSTLARFPWGAKVLSNTLNSQEITTDPPMRLQLFEFEACPFCRRVREAMTELDLCVEVFPCPKGSVRHREIVRRSGGKEQFPFLIDPISGISLYESGDIVNYLFEQYSGRTPSAGLLESTLFTGWMPTILRAGRGMTLWEKARQDPPPKKLELFSYENNPYARIVREALCELELPYILHNVGEGSRWTKLLLDVSGSNEVPYFIDPNTGVRFGDYKKILSYLFQTYAAATV
;
A
#
# COMPACT_ATOMS: atom_id res chain seq x y z
N MET A 1 15.56 -40.73 58.52
CA MET A 1 16.93 -41.27 58.57
C MET A 1 16.92 -42.62 57.87
N SER A 2 17.97 -42.88 57.10
CA SER A 2 18.28 -44.03 56.22
C SER A 2 17.70 -44.01 54.81
N ASP A 3 18.61 -43.61 53.91
CA ASP A 3 18.66 -43.74 52.44
C ASP A 3 18.78 -45.19 51.95
N SER A 4 18.40 -45.41 50.69
CA SER A 4 19.10 -46.21 49.65
C SER A 4 18.27 -46.16 48.34
N MET A 5 18.61 -45.32 47.36
CA MET A 5 19.53 -45.50 46.22
C MET A 5 18.99 -46.26 44.98
N LEU A 6 19.00 -45.52 43.85
CA LEU A 6 19.24 -45.89 42.44
C LEU A 6 18.12 -46.56 41.61
N TYR A 7 17.75 -45.91 40.49
CA TYR A 7 18.23 -46.30 39.14
C TYR A 7 17.97 -45.20 38.11
N LEU A 8 19.05 -44.78 37.43
CA LEU A 8 19.07 -43.97 36.21
C LEU A 8 18.78 -44.87 34.99
N ALA A 9 17.99 -44.39 34.04
CA ALA A 9 17.94 -44.94 32.69
C ALA A 9 17.87 -43.81 31.66
N SER A 10 19.04 -43.48 31.11
CA SER A 10 19.23 -42.72 29.88
C SER A 10 18.86 -43.58 28.66
N SER A 11 18.14 -43.01 27.69
CA SER A 11 18.13 -43.54 26.32
C SER A 11 18.18 -42.40 25.31
N GLN A 12 19.40 -42.16 24.82
CA GLN A 12 19.66 -41.48 23.55
C GLN A 12 19.22 -42.40 22.41
N SER A 13 18.59 -41.85 21.37
CA SER A 13 18.55 -42.51 20.06
C SER A 13 18.71 -41.49 18.92
N TYR A 14 19.95 -41.50 18.40
CA TYR A 14 20.39 -41.42 17.01
C TYR A 14 19.70 -40.45 16.03
N PHE A 15 20.44 -39.38 15.72
CA PHE A 15 20.41 -38.67 14.44
C PHE A 15 20.64 -39.64 13.28
N SER A 16 19.75 -39.62 12.28
CA SER A 16 20.01 -40.16 10.94
C SER A 16 19.96 -39.00 9.96
N THR A 17 21.13 -38.62 9.47
CA THR A 17 21.32 -37.71 8.35
C THR A 17 21.38 -38.54 7.07
N SER A 18 20.60 -38.14 6.07
CA SER A 18 20.87 -38.50 4.67
C SER A 18 20.46 -37.36 3.75
N PRO A 19 21.38 -36.84 2.91
CA PRO A 19 21.16 -35.69 2.05
C PRO A 19 20.54 -36.12 0.71
N LEU A 20 19.57 -35.35 0.22
CA LEU A 20 19.12 -35.40 -1.18
C LEU A 20 19.49 -34.05 -1.81
N GLN A 21 20.62 -34.02 -2.51
CA GLN A 21 20.74 -34.24 -3.96
C GLN A 21 20.48 -32.96 -4.76
N TYR A 22 21.62 -32.34 -5.04
CA TYR A 22 21.93 -31.31 -6.02
C TYR A 22 21.34 -31.65 -7.40
N PHE A 23 20.55 -30.74 -7.97
CA PHE A 23 20.24 -30.74 -9.40
C PHE A 23 20.76 -29.45 -10.05
N PRO A 24 21.34 -29.54 -11.27
CA PRO A 24 22.15 -28.48 -11.82
C PRO A 24 21.32 -27.36 -12.46
N THR A 25 21.88 -26.16 -12.36
CA THR A 25 21.54 -24.94 -13.09
C THR A 25 21.50 -25.20 -14.59
N LYS A 26 20.33 -24.98 -15.20
CA LYS A 26 20.22 -24.79 -16.66
C LYS A 26 19.63 -23.42 -16.93
N VAL A 27 20.54 -22.45 -17.06
CA VAL A 27 20.26 -21.12 -17.62
C VAL A 27 19.82 -21.34 -19.06
N ARG A 28 18.52 -21.15 -19.34
CA ARG A 28 18.02 -20.95 -20.69
C ARG A 28 17.91 -19.45 -20.94
N ASN A 29 18.93 -18.90 -21.60
CA ASN A 29 18.81 -17.64 -22.32
C ASN A 29 17.72 -17.80 -23.38
N PHE A 30 16.63 -17.05 -23.26
CA PHE A 30 15.69 -16.86 -24.36
C PHE A 30 16.03 -15.55 -25.08
N PRO A 31 16.20 -15.59 -26.41
CA PRO A 31 16.57 -14.42 -27.19
C PRO A 31 15.36 -13.50 -27.38
N PHE A 32 15.60 -12.20 -27.28
CA PHE A 32 14.71 -11.17 -27.81
C PHE A 32 14.55 -11.38 -29.34
N PRO A 33 13.33 -11.43 -29.90
CA PRO A 33 13.18 -11.31 -31.34
C PRO A 33 13.27 -9.83 -31.73
N SER A 34 14.42 -9.44 -32.29
CA SER A 34 14.55 -8.26 -33.13
C SER A 34 14.06 -8.63 -34.54
N THR A 35 12.84 -8.21 -34.90
CA THR A 35 12.43 -8.15 -36.31
C THR A 35 11.59 -6.91 -36.57
N SER A 36 12.25 -5.94 -37.20
CA SER A 36 11.63 -4.98 -38.12
C SER A 36 10.85 -5.76 -39.19
N THR A 37 9.57 -5.44 -39.38
CA THR A 37 8.92 -5.57 -40.70
C THR A 37 7.62 -4.77 -40.79
N ALA A 38 7.63 -3.87 -41.78
CA ALA A 38 6.56 -3.38 -42.64
C ALA A 38 5.12 -3.23 -42.11
N VAL A 39 4.68 -1.97 -42.08
CA VAL A 39 3.30 -1.49 -42.05
C VAL A 39 2.54 -1.96 -43.29
N PRO A 40 1.31 -2.53 -43.18
CA PRO A 40 0.39 -2.60 -44.29
C PRO A 40 -0.65 -1.48 -44.21
N THR A 41 -0.71 -0.71 -45.30
CA THR A 41 -1.70 0.32 -45.60
C THR A 41 -3.08 -0.33 -45.79
N LEU A 42 -4.06 0.02 -44.96
CA LEU A 42 -5.45 -0.43 -45.13
C LEU A 42 -6.15 0.39 -46.22
N LYS A 43 -6.48 -0.27 -47.34
CA LYS A 43 -7.39 0.24 -48.38
C LYS A 43 -8.84 -0.04 -47.98
N PHE A 44 -9.68 0.98 -48.10
CA PHE A 44 -11.14 0.89 -47.98
C PHE A 44 -11.77 0.23 -49.21
N SER A 45 -12.79 -0.61 -49.00
CA SER A 45 -13.76 -1.05 -50.00
C SER A 45 -15.09 -1.42 -49.29
N PRO A 46 -16.26 -1.19 -49.91
CA PRO A 46 -17.51 -1.00 -49.17
C PRO A 46 -18.34 -2.27 -49.00
N PHE A 47 -19.04 -2.29 -47.85
CA PHE A 47 -20.44 -2.66 -47.64
C PHE A 47 -21.06 -3.80 -48.48
N SER A 48 -21.38 -4.91 -47.79
CA SER A 48 -22.49 -5.80 -48.15
C SER A 48 -23.24 -6.16 -46.87
N GLN A 49 -24.49 -5.70 -46.77
CA GLN A 49 -25.43 -6.04 -45.70
C GLN A 49 -26.03 -7.43 -45.94
N ARG A 50 -26.05 -8.27 -44.90
CA ARG A 50 -27.12 -9.25 -44.71
C ARG A 50 -27.46 -9.36 -43.23
N LEU A 51 -28.65 -8.85 -42.91
CA LEU A 51 -29.35 -8.93 -41.63
C LEU A 51 -29.88 -10.35 -41.39
N VAL A 52 -29.71 -10.89 -40.18
CA VAL A 52 -30.76 -11.55 -39.35
C VAL A 52 -30.26 -11.64 -37.89
N GLY A 53 -31.08 -11.22 -36.92
CA GLY A 53 -31.02 -11.72 -35.54
C GLY A 53 -30.71 -10.70 -34.44
N LYS A 54 -31.74 -10.32 -33.66
CA LYS A 54 -31.72 -9.31 -32.59
C LYS A 54 -30.88 -9.74 -31.37
N GLY A 55 -29.92 -8.89 -30.97
CA GLY A 55 -29.28 -8.91 -29.66
C GLY A 55 -28.45 -7.63 -29.46
N LYS A 56 -28.84 -6.76 -28.53
CA LYS A 56 -28.11 -5.53 -28.21
C LYS A 56 -26.76 -5.91 -27.56
N TRP A 57 -25.68 -5.82 -28.33
CA TRP A 57 -24.31 -5.76 -27.81
C TRP A 57 -23.82 -4.32 -27.89
N VAL A 58 -23.63 -3.67 -26.75
CA VAL A 58 -22.88 -2.42 -26.68
C VAL A 58 -21.42 -2.78 -26.44
N LEU A 59 -20.63 -2.70 -27.51
CA LEU A 59 -19.17 -2.75 -27.48
C LEU A 59 -18.66 -1.50 -26.75
N ARG A 60 -18.33 -1.60 -25.46
CA ARG A 60 -17.73 -0.49 -24.72
C ARG A 60 -16.22 -0.45 -25.01
N LYS A 61 -15.86 0.43 -25.94
CA LYS A 61 -14.48 0.88 -26.20
C LYS A 61 -13.81 1.33 -24.90
N ASN A 62 -12.51 1.03 -24.77
CA ASN A 62 -11.59 1.62 -23.79
C ASN A 62 -11.86 3.12 -23.63
N ARG A 63 -12.24 3.53 -22.42
CA ARG A 63 -12.54 4.92 -22.11
C ARG A 63 -11.68 5.33 -20.91
N ILE A 64 -10.62 6.07 -21.21
CA ILE A 64 -9.92 6.90 -20.23
C ILE A 64 -10.93 7.97 -19.81
N HIS A 65 -11.39 7.94 -18.56
CA HIS A 65 -12.19 9.03 -17.99
C HIS A 65 -11.25 10.02 -17.29
N ALA A 66 -10.73 10.97 -18.06
CA ALA A 66 -10.21 12.23 -17.53
C ALA A 66 -11.33 13.27 -17.66
N LYS A 67 -11.75 13.84 -16.54
CA LYS A 67 -12.72 14.96 -16.50
C LYS A 67 -11.92 16.27 -16.68
N PRO A 68 -12.19 17.11 -17.71
CA PRO A 68 -11.58 18.42 -17.82
C PRO A 68 -12.29 19.40 -16.87
N GLY A 69 -11.52 20.22 -16.16
CA GLY A 69 -12.03 21.31 -15.33
C GLY A 69 -12.42 22.50 -16.20
N ASP A 70 -13.56 23.11 -15.89
CA ASP A 70 -14.08 24.30 -16.56
C ASP A 70 -13.19 25.52 -16.26
N SER A 71 -12.85 26.24 -17.32
CA SER A 71 -12.11 27.50 -17.33
C SER A 71 -13.07 28.69 -17.19
N GLU A 72 -12.84 29.57 -16.21
CA GLU A 72 -13.40 30.92 -16.18
C GLU A 72 -12.34 31.98 -16.54
N PRO A 73 -12.74 33.16 -17.05
CA PRO A 73 -11.91 33.97 -17.93
C PRO A 73 -11.03 34.99 -17.20
N SER A 74 -9.94 35.31 -17.88
CA SER A 74 -8.94 36.35 -17.60
C SER A 74 -9.48 37.78 -17.66
N THR A 75 -9.07 38.63 -16.70
CA THR A 75 -8.95 40.08 -16.91
C THR A 75 -7.76 40.67 -16.12
N SER A 76 -6.74 41.07 -16.89
CA SER A 76 -5.87 42.26 -16.78
C SER A 76 -5.29 42.73 -15.43
N ASP A 77 -3.95 42.70 -15.36
CA ASP A 77 -3.11 43.67 -14.64
C ASP A 77 -3.39 45.13 -15.06
N PRO A 78 -3.16 46.12 -14.17
CA PRO A 78 -1.97 46.94 -14.36
C PRO A 78 -1.23 47.34 -13.07
N SER A 79 -0.01 47.82 -13.30
CA SER A 79 1.11 48.00 -12.38
C SER A 79 1.04 49.24 -11.47
N ALA A 80 1.65 49.08 -10.28
CA ALA A 80 2.43 50.04 -9.48
C ALA A 80 1.85 51.42 -9.07
N ARG A 81 1.76 51.66 -7.74
CA ARG A 81 2.54 52.69 -6.99
C ARG A 81 2.25 52.67 -5.49
N LEU A 82 3.31 52.98 -4.74
CA LEU A 82 3.39 53.19 -3.28
C LEU A 82 2.69 54.48 -2.85
N SER A 83 1.97 54.45 -1.73
CA SER A 83 1.98 55.49 -0.66
C SER A 83 1.09 55.09 0.52
N GLU A 84 1.57 55.39 1.72
CA GLU A 84 0.98 55.19 3.04
C GLU A 84 -0.39 55.85 3.21
N GLU A 85 -1.34 55.21 3.92
CA GLU A 85 -2.00 55.80 5.11
C GLU A 85 -2.89 54.78 5.83
N ASN A 86 -2.95 54.93 7.16
CA ASN A 86 -3.71 54.14 8.12
C ASN A 86 -5.23 54.31 7.95
N ALA A 87 -6.00 53.22 7.93
CA ALA A 87 -7.35 53.19 8.49
C ALA A 87 -7.84 51.75 8.74
N THR A 88 -8.11 51.46 10.00
CA THR A 88 -8.71 50.24 10.54
C THR A 88 -10.19 50.11 10.14
N VAL A 89 -10.66 48.89 9.84
CA VAL A 89 -11.93 48.23 10.26
C VAL A 89 -12.21 47.02 9.32
N PRO A 90 -12.73 45.89 9.84
CA PRO A 90 -12.47 44.56 9.29
C PRO A 90 -13.59 44.04 8.40
N SER A 91 -13.27 43.15 7.45
CA SER A 91 -14.26 42.25 6.87
C SER A 91 -13.71 40.83 6.74
N SER A 92 -14.45 39.95 7.40
CA SER A 92 -14.31 38.50 7.48
C SER A 92 -14.66 37.85 6.14
N GLY A 93 -13.78 36.96 5.67
CA GLY A 93 -13.99 36.14 4.47
C GLY A 93 -12.92 35.06 4.33
N GLY A 94 -12.67 34.30 5.40
CA GLY A 94 -11.68 33.23 5.41
C GLY A 94 -12.24 31.91 4.87
N ASN A 95 -11.60 31.36 3.84
CA ASN A 95 -11.79 29.98 3.39
C ASN A 95 -11.63 29.00 4.59
N PRO A 96 -12.56 28.04 4.79
CA PRO A 96 -12.52 27.14 5.95
C PRO A 96 -11.35 26.13 5.91
N SER A 97 -10.64 26.03 4.78
CA SER A 97 -9.52 25.10 4.57
C SER A 97 -8.15 25.63 5.02
N SER A 98 -7.96 26.95 5.14
CA SER A 98 -6.67 27.53 5.58
C SER A 98 -6.56 27.63 7.12
N SER A 99 -7.69 27.65 7.83
CA SER A 99 -7.73 27.87 9.28
C SER A 99 -7.43 26.63 10.12
N PHE A 100 -7.62 25.42 9.60
CA PHE A 100 -7.37 24.19 10.36
C PHE A 100 -5.88 23.78 10.32
N LEU A 101 -5.19 24.09 9.21
CA LEU A 101 -3.76 23.78 9.04
C LEU A 101 -2.84 24.66 9.89
N SER A 102 -3.24 25.91 10.18
CA SER A 102 -2.47 26.81 11.03
C SER A 102 -2.42 26.37 12.49
N ILE A 103 -3.51 25.78 13.01
CA ILE A 103 -3.57 25.18 14.35
C ILE A 103 -2.74 23.89 14.43
N LEU A 104 -2.62 23.18 13.30
CA LEU A 104 -1.85 21.93 13.19
C LEU A 104 -0.34 22.16 13.02
N CYS A 105 0.10 23.29 12.46
CA CYS A 105 1.51 23.56 12.21
C CYS A 105 2.42 23.52 13.46
N PRO A 106 2.03 24.09 14.62
CA PRO A 106 2.80 23.97 15.86
C PRO A 106 2.85 22.53 16.38
N LEU A 107 1.73 21.79 16.31
CA LEU A 107 1.67 20.37 16.68
C LEU A 107 2.56 19.52 15.77
N LEU A 108 2.54 19.73 14.46
CA LEU A 108 3.39 19.02 13.51
C LEU A 108 4.89 19.29 13.70
N LYS A 109 5.27 20.47 14.22
CA LYS A 109 6.66 20.75 14.61
C LYS A 109 7.05 20.09 15.94
N LEU A 110 6.13 20.04 16.90
CA LEU A 110 6.33 19.33 18.17
C LEU A 110 6.39 17.81 17.95
N PHE A 111 5.69 17.33 16.94
CA PHE A 111 5.65 15.95 16.48
C PHE A 111 6.35 15.80 15.12
N SER A 112 7.44 16.53 14.86
CA SER A 112 8.24 16.25 13.67
C SER A 112 8.87 14.88 13.90
N GLY A 113 8.46 13.87 13.12
CA GLY A 113 8.99 12.52 13.20
C GLY A 113 10.53 12.57 13.24
N GLY A 114 11.10 12.15 14.36
CA GLY A 114 12.55 12.06 14.52
C GLY A 114 13.16 11.05 13.55
N ASP A 115 14.49 10.90 13.59
CA ASP A 115 15.18 9.93 12.75
C ASP A 115 14.57 8.52 12.92
N PRO A 116 13.93 7.96 11.88
CA PRO A 116 13.18 6.72 11.97
C PRO A 116 14.03 5.49 12.29
N SER A 117 15.35 5.58 12.15
CA SER A 117 16.30 4.50 12.47
C SER A 117 16.78 4.47 13.92
N GLN A 118 16.58 5.54 14.69
CA GLN A 118 17.07 5.62 16.07
C GLN A 118 16.29 4.71 17.02
N GLU A 119 16.85 4.46 18.21
CA GLU A 119 16.13 3.77 19.27
C GLU A 119 14.79 4.47 19.55
N ARG A 120 13.71 3.70 19.42
CA ARG A 120 12.34 4.20 19.57
C ARG A 120 11.84 3.98 20.97
N ASN A 121 11.02 4.91 21.46
CA ASN A 121 10.16 4.62 22.60
C ASN A 121 9.01 3.71 22.12
N TYR A 122 9.24 2.39 22.17
CA TYR A 122 8.27 1.39 21.72
C TYR A 122 6.91 1.51 22.41
N GLY A 123 6.86 1.96 23.68
CA GLY A 123 5.62 2.19 24.39
C GLY A 123 4.80 3.32 23.74
N LEU A 124 5.47 4.44 23.43
CA LEU A 124 4.84 5.57 22.74
C LEU A 124 4.40 5.21 21.31
N GLU A 125 5.26 4.52 20.55
CA GLU A 125 4.96 4.06 19.19
C GLU A 125 3.69 3.18 19.19
N VAL A 126 3.60 2.20 20.10
CA VAL A 126 2.45 1.29 20.19
C VAL A 126 1.21 2.01 20.72
N ALA A 127 1.35 3.02 21.55
CA ALA A 127 0.23 3.82 22.03
C ALA A 127 -0.36 4.69 20.90
N THR A 128 0.46 5.48 20.20
CA THR A 128 0.01 6.36 19.11
C THR A 128 -0.47 5.57 17.89
N SER A 129 0.31 4.57 17.46
CA SER A 129 -0.11 3.17 17.46
C SER A 129 -1.61 2.86 17.38
N SER A 130 -2.01 2.26 18.48
CA SER A 130 -3.33 1.81 18.83
C SER A 130 -4.36 2.93 18.73
N MET A 131 -4.08 4.16 19.17
CA MET A 131 -5.03 5.27 19.07
C MET A 131 -5.43 5.58 17.62
N SER A 132 -4.45 5.61 16.72
CA SER A 132 -4.66 5.86 15.29
C SER A 132 -5.46 4.73 14.63
N THR A 133 -5.24 3.50 15.09
CA THR A 133 -5.95 2.30 14.66
C THR A 133 -7.41 2.36 15.12
N LEU A 134 -7.64 2.54 16.42
CA LEU A 134 -8.96 2.61 17.05
C LEU A 134 -9.85 3.74 16.51
N ALA A 135 -9.29 4.89 16.13
CA ALA A 135 -10.04 6.00 15.53
C ALA A 135 -10.79 5.62 14.23
N ARG A 136 -10.48 4.46 13.64
CA ARG A 136 -11.09 3.93 12.43
C ARG A 136 -11.74 2.57 12.63
N PHE A 137 -11.91 2.11 13.87
CA PHE A 137 -12.66 0.89 14.11
C PHE A 137 -14.13 1.07 13.66
N PRO A 138 -14.77 0.08 13.01
CA PRO A 138 -14.32 -1.30 12.78
C PRO A 138 -13.56 -1.56 11.47
N TRP A 139 -13.38 -0.54 10.61
CA TRP A 139 -12.85 -0.72 9.26
C TRP A 139 -11.41 -1.24 9.25
N GLY A 140 -11.13 -2.14 8.31
CA GLY A 140 -9.82 -2.75 8.14
C GLY A 140 -9.42 -3.77 9.22
N ALA A 141 -10.36 -4.26 10.06
CA ALA A 141 -10.08 -5.31 11.05
C ALA A 141 -10.52 -6.72 10.60
N LYS A 142 -11.64 -6.82 9.89
CA LYS A 142 -12.27 -8.08 9.52
C LYS A 142 -12.41 -8.22 8.01
N VAL A 143 -12.44 -9.47 7.56
CA VAL A 143 -12.75 -9.86 6.18
C VAL A 143 -14.25 -10.10 6.03
N LEU A 144 -14.79 -9.81 4.85
CA LEU A 144 -16.15 -10.15 4.48
C LEU A 144 -16.30 -11.67 4.22
N SER A 145 -17.08 -12.33 5.05
CA SER A 145 -17.12 -13.81 5.22
C SER A 145 -17.47 -14.63 3.96
N ASN A 146 -17.97 -14.01 2.88
CA ASN A 146 -18.42 -14.71 1.67
C ASN A 146 -17.55 -14.44 0.43
N THR A 147 -16.43 -13.72 0.57
CA THR A 147 -15.41 -13.63 -0.50
C THR A 147 -14.67 -14.98 -0.69
N LEU A 148 -14.98 -15.98 0.14
CA LEU A 148 -14.45 -17.35 0.16
C LEU A 148 -14.97 -18.24 -0.99
N ASN A 149 -15.22 -17.70 -2.19
CA ASN A 149 -15.45 -18.54 -3.36
C ASN A 149 -14.11 -19.10 -3.86
N SER A 150 -13.71 -20.23 -3.26
CA SER A 150 -12.93 -21.35 -3.81
C SER A 150 -11.91 -21.08 -4.93
N GLN A 151 -11.15 -19.99 -4.85
CA GLN A 151 -9.89 -19.89 -5.57
C GLN A 151 -8.82 -20.47 -4.66
N GLU A 152 -8.25 -21.60 -5.06
CA GLU A 152 -7.03 -22.14 -4.42
C GLU A 152 -6.05 -20.99 -4.21
N ILE A 153 -5.42 -20.95 -3.03
CA ILE A 153 -4.37 -19.98 -2.74
C ILE A 153 -3.20 -20.31 -3.68
N THR A 154 -3.21 -19.74 -4.88
CA THR A 154 -2.04 -19.73 -5.73
C THR A 154 -1.07 -18.77 -5.02
N THR A 155 0.04 -19.30 -4.54
CA THR A 155 1.05 -18.53 -3.80
C THR A 155 1.62 -17.37 -4.63
N ASP A 156 1.43 -17.38 -5.95
CA ASP A 156 1.87 -16.31 -6.84
C ASP A 156 0.93 -16.13 -8.06
N PRO A 157 -0.19 -15.39 -7.94
CA PRO A 157 -0.97 -15.05 -9.13
C PRO A 157 -0.09 -14.21 -10.08
N PRO A 158 -0.10 -14.50 -11.39
CA PRO A 158 0.81 -13.88 -12.36
C PRO A 158 0.64 -12.36 -12.47
N MET A 159 -0.51 -11.83 -12.02
CA MET A 159 -0.84 -10.42 -12.01
C MET A 159 -1.59 -10.09 -10.72
N ARG A 160 -1.10 -9.10 -9.97
CA ARG A 160 -1.71 -8.57 -8.74
C ARG A 160 -2.14 -7.12 -8.95
N LEU A 161 -3.15 -6.69 -8.19
CA LEU A 161 -3.48 -5.28 -8.05
C LEU A 161 -2.25 -4.52 -7.55
N GLN A 162 -1.99 -3.34 -8.14
CA GLN A 162 -0.87 -2.48 -7.76
C GLN A 162 -1.42 -1.20 -7.14
N LEU A 163 -1.03 -0.93 -5.90
CA LEU A 163 -1.44 0.25 -5.15
C LEU A 163 -0.24 1.17 -4.95
N PHE A 164 -0.33 2.38 -5.49
CA PHE A 164 0.61 3.47 -5.25
C PHE A 164 0.03 4.38 -4.16
N GLU A 165 0.75 4.50 -3.05
CA GLU A 165 0.19 5.05 -1.81
C GLU A 165 1.27 5.52 -0.83
N PHE A 166 0.91 6.26 0.22
CA PHE A 166 1.78 6.40 1.40
C PHE A 166 0.99 6.25 2.70
N GLU A 167 1.64 5.70 3.73
CA GLU A 167 0.95 5.20 4.93
C GLU A 167 0.19 6.30 5.67
N ALA A 168 0.76 7.51 5.75
CA ALA A 168 0.14 8.66 6.40
C ALA A 168 -1.08 9.24 5.64
N CYS A 169 -1.37 8.80 4.41
CA CYS A 169 -2.46 9.37 3.64
C CYS A 169 -3.83 8.83 4.10
N PRO A 170 -4.79 9.70 4.51
CA PRO A 170 -6.14 9.26 4.90
C PRO A 170 -6.89 8.56 3.76
N PHE A 171 -6.71 9.03 2.53
CA PHE A 171 -7.37 8.46 1.35
C PHE A 171 -6.77 7.11 0.94
N CYS A 172 -5.45 6.93 1.12
CA CYS A 172 -4.81 5.63 0.90
C CYS A 172 -5.27 4.62 1.94
N ARG A 173 -5.35 5.04 3.21
CA ARG A 173 -5.87 4.21 4.29
C ARG A 173 -7.27 3.69 3.99
N ARG A 174 -8.19 4.52 3.51
CA ARG A 174 -9.53 4.09 3.08
C ARG A 174 -9.48 2.93 2.07
N VAL A 175 -8.55 2.99 1.09
CA VAL A 175 -8.36 1.90 0.11
C VAL A 175 -7.78 0.65 0.79
N ARG A 176 -6.82 0.79 1.70
CA ARG A 176 -6.28 -0.34 2.48
C ARG A 176 -7.34 -1.01 3.37
N GLU A 177 -8.22 -0.22 4.00
CA GLU A 177 -9.36 -0.72 4.77
C GLU A 177 -10.28 -1.60 3.89
N ALA A 178 -10.60 -1.13 2.67
CA ALA A 178 -11.36 -1.92 1.70
C ALA A 178 -10.62 -3.19 1.25
N MET A 179 -9.32 -3.10 0.99
CA MET A 179 -8.51 -4.26 0.58
C MET A 179 -8.41 -5.32 1.68
N THR A 180 -8.35 -4.91 2.95
CA THR A 180 -8.48 -5.84 4.08
C THR A 180 -9.86 -6.49 4.11
N GLU A 181 -10.93 -5.71 3.97
CA GLU A 181 -12.30 -6.25 3.98
C GLU A 181 -12.55 -7.27 2.86
N LEU A 182 -11.94 -7.04 1.70
CA LEU A 182 -12.03 -7.90 0.52
C LEU A 182 -10.99 -9.04 0.49
N ASP A 183 -10.15 -9.17 1.51
CA ASP A 183 -9.10 -10.20 1.61
C ASP A 183 -8.12 -10.25 0.43
N LEU A 184 -7.81 -9.07 -0.13
CA LEU A 184 -7.02 -8.93 -1.35
C LEU A 184 -5.51 -9.01 -1.06
N CYS A 185 -4.78 -9.78 -1.85
CA CYS A 185 -3.32 -9.74 -1.90
C CYS A 185 -2.89 -8.75 -2.99
N VAL A 186 -2.09 -7.75 -2.61
CA VAL A 186 -1.79 -6.60 -3.47
C VAL A 186 -0.30 -6.26 -3.46
N GLU A 187 0.19 -5.69 -4.55
CA GLU A 187 1.52 -5.09 -4.60
C GLU A 187 1.41 -3.63 -4.18
N VAL A 188 2.14 -3.25 -3.14
CA VAL A 188 2.19 -1.88 -2.65
C VAL A 188 3.49 -1.23 -3.12
N PHE A 189 3.35 -0.04 -3.70
CA PHE A 189 4.44 0.82 -4.14
C PHE A 189 4.41 2.10 -3.32
N PRO A 190 5.18 2.16 -2.22
CA PRO A 190 5.14 3.32 -1.35
C PRO A 190 5.63 4.58 -2.04
N CYS A 191 4.94 5.66 -1.76
CA CYS A 191 5.07 6.94 -2.39
C CYS A 191 5.13 7.99 -1.26
N PRO A 192 6.14 8.00 -0.37
CA PRO A 192 6.29 9.07 0.60
C PRO A 192 6.67 10.40 -0.07
N LYS A 193 6.39 11.54 0.56
CA LYS A 193 6.84 12.85 0.08
C LYS A 193 8.38 12.87 -0.04
N GLY A 194 8.90 13.34 -1.18
CA GLY A 194 10.33 13.37 -1.47
C GLY A 194 10.85 12.14 -2.25
N SER A 195 10.04 11.09 -2.40
CA SER A 195 10.35 9.98 -3.32
C SER A 195 10.19 10.38 -4.79
N VAL A 196 10.86 9.64 -5.68
CA VAL A 196 10.80 9.89 -7.13
C VAL A 196 10.34 8.65 -7.89
N ARG A 197 10.84 7.47 -7.54
CA ARG A 197 10.76 6.26 -8.37
C ARG A 197 9.31 5.86 -8.65
N HIS A 198 8.51 5.68 -7.61
CA HIS A 198 7.12 5.26 -7.79
C HIS A 198 6.21 6.43 -8.21
N ARG A 199 6.51 7.67 -7.79
CA ARG A 199 5.77 8.88 -8.22
C ARG A 199 5.82 9.07 -9.71
N GLU A 200 6.99 8.85 -10.31
CA GLU A 200 7.15 9.01 -11.74
C GLU A 200 6.31 8.00 -12.52
N ILE A 201 6.17 6.78 -12.02
CA ILE A 201 5.26 5.77 -12.61
C ILE A 201 3.82 6.28 -12.59
N VAL A 202 3.37 6.86 -11.47
CA VAL A 202 2.02 7.44 -11.37
C VAL A 202 1.85 8.62 -12.33
N ARG A 203 2.84 9.52 -12.40
CA ARG A 203 2.83 10.66 -13.33
C ARG A 203 2.76 10.22 -14.79
N ARG A 204 3.53 9.21 -15.19
CA ARG A 204 3.54 8.69 -16.56
C ARG A 204 2.24 7.95 -16.90
N SER A 205 1.71 7.15 -15.96
CA SER A 205 0.55 6.28 -16.20
C SER A 205 -0.79 6.99 -16.04
N GLY A 206 -0.90 7.96 -15.14
CA GLY A 206 -2.17 8.65 -14.85
C GLY A 206 -2.12 10.18 -15.04
N GLY A 207 -0.96 10.76 -15.37
CA GLY A 207 -0.83 12.17 -15.75
C GLY A 207 -0.66 13.15 -14.59
N LYS A 208 -0.86 12.73 -13.33
CA LYS A 208 -0.65 13.57 -12.13
C LYS A 208 -0.18 12.75 -10.93
N GLU A 209 0.66 13.34 -10.08
CA GLU A 209 1.11 12.71 -8.84
C GLU A 209 0.04 12.82 -7.73
N GLN A 210 -1.05 12.07 -7.90
CA GLN A 210 -2.15 11.99 -6.95
C GLN A 210 -2.23 10.58 -6.35
N PHE A 211 -2.54 10.50 -5.04
CA PHE A 211 -2.60 9.25 -4.29
C PHE A 211 -3.90 9.15 -3.49
N PRO A 212 -4.48 7.94 -3.31
CA PRO A 212 -4.01 6.67 -3.88
C PRO A 212 -4.20 6.62 -5.40
N PHE A 213 -3.37 5.80 -6.05
CA PHE A 213 -3.52 5.43 -7.45
C PHE A 213 -3.48 3.91 -7.57
N LEU A 214 -4.51 3.33 -8.19
CA LEU A 214 -4.65 1.89 -8.38
C LEU A 214 -4.38 1.54 -9.84
N ILE A 215 -3.61 0.50 -10.08
CA ILE A 215 -3.56 -0.20 -11.38
C ILE A 215 -4.07 -1.61 -11.16
N ASP A 216 -5.07 -1.99 -11.95
CA ASP A 216 -5.49 -3.38 -12.06
C ASP A 216 -5.06 -3.96 -13.41
N PRO A 217 -3.96 -4.74 -13.45
CA PRO A 217 -3.49 -5.33 -14.69
C PRO A 217 -4.44 -6.40 -15.26
N ILE A 218 -5.32 -6.98 -14.45
CA ILE A 218 -6.25 -8.03 -14.91
C ILE A 218 -7.35 -7.43 -15.78
N SER A 219 -7.91 -6.30 -15.35
CA SER A 219 -8.92 -5.56 -16.11
C SER A 219 -8.33 -4.52 -17.06
N GLY A 220 -7.05 -4.20 -16.92
CA GLY A 220 -6.34 -3.21 -17.73
C GLY A 220 -6.73 -1.77 -17.39
N ILE A 221 -7.20 -1.50 -16.17
CA ILE A 221 -7.61 -0.16 -15.75
C ILE A 221 -6.60 0.49 -14.80
N SER A 222 -6.65 1.82 -14.76
CA SER A 222 -6.00 2.62 -13.72
C SER A 222 -6.96 3.68 -13.19
N LEU A 223 -6.94 3.90 -11.88
CA LEU A 223 -7.92 4.74 -11.19
C LEU A 223 -7.25 5.67 -10.19
N TYR A 224 -7.74 6.91 -10.16
CA TYR A 224 -7.55 7.85 -9.05
C TYR A 224 -8.80 7.84 -8.16
N GLU A 225 -8.82 8.76 -7.19
CA GLU A 225 -9.93 9.00 -6.27
C GLU A 225 -10.23 7.76 -5.40
N SER A 226 -9.86 7.85 -4.12
CA SER A 226 -10.06 6.72 -3.19
C SER A 226 -11.50 6.21 -3.11
N GLY A 227 -12.51 7.05 -3.34
CA GLY A 227 -13.91 6.62 -3.40
C GLY A 227 -14.20 5.75 -4.62
N ASP A 228 -13.73 6.16 -5.81
CA ASP A 228 -13.89 5.42 -7.06
C ASP A 228 -13.12 4.10 -7.00
N ILE A 229 -11.91 4.12 -6.44
CA ILE A 229 -11.10 2.91 -6.22
C ILE A 229 -11.84 1.93 -5.31
N VAL A 230 -12.38 2.38 -4.17
CA VAL A 230 -13.12 1.48 -3.26
C VAL A 230 -14.35 0.91 -3.94
N ASN A 231 -15.16 1.75 -4.60
CA ASN A 231 -16.35 1.28 -5.33
C ASN A 231 -15.98 0.23 -6.38
N TYR A 232 -14.92 0.49 -7.15
CA TYR A 232 -14.39 -0.45 -8.13
C TYR A 232 -13.99 -1.79 -7.50
N LEU A 233 -13.22 -1.77 -6.40
CA LEU A 233 -12.76 -3.00 -5.74
C LEU A 233 -13.94 -3.85 -5.25
N PHE A 234 -14.96 -3.22 -4.67
CA PHE A 234 -16.15 -3.92 -4.21
C PHE A 234 -16.98 -4.49 -5.38
N GLU A 235 -17.19 -3.70 -6.44
CA GLU A 235 -17.90 -4.14 -7.64
C GLU A 235 -17.19 -5.33 -8.30
N GLN A 236 -15.88 -5.20 -8.54
CA GLN A 236 -15.09 -6.17 -9.29
C GLN A 236 -14.80 -7.46 -8.52
N TYR A 237 -14.50 -7.38 -7.22
CA TYR A 237 -13.99 -8.51 -6.45
C TYR A 237 -14.97 -9.10 -5.44
N SER A 238 -16.13 -8.47 -5.21
CA SER A 238 -17.16 -9.02 -4.32
C SER A 238 -18.58 -8.98 -4.88
N GLY A 239 -18.86 -8.14 -5.88
CA GLY A 239 -20.22 -7.89 -6.37
C GLY A 239 -21.14 -7.26 -5.32
N ARG A 240 -20.56 -6.56 -4.33
CA ARG A 240 -21.28 -5.94 -3.19
C ARG A 240 -21.00 -4.45 -3.12
N THR A 241 -21.67 -3.77 -2.21
CA THR A 241 -21.38 -2.37 -1.86
C THR A 241 -20.38 -2.29 -0.70
N PRO A 242 -19.61 -1.21 -0.59
CA PRO A 242 -18.74 -0.96 0.55
C PRO A 242 -19.47 -1.04 1.90
N SER A 243 -18.78 -1.49 2.95
CA SER A 243 -19.33 -1.45 4.32
C SER A 243 -19.75 -0.06 4.74
N ALA A 244 -20.86 0.01 5.50
CA ALA A 244 -21.43 1.27 5.96
C ALA A 244 -20.40 2.17 6.64
N GLY A 245 -20.37 3.44 6.25
CA GLY A 245 -19.48 4.46 6.82
C GLY A 245 -18.03 4.39 6.34
N LEU A 246 -17.61 3.39 5.56
CA LEU A 246 -16.22 3.27 5.09
C LEU A 246 -15.78 4.50 4.28
N LEU A 247 -16.66 5.00 3.42
CA LEU A 247 -16.38 6.16 2.56
C LEU A 247 -16.58 7.48 3.33
N GLU A 248 -17.68 7.60 4.06
CA GLU A 248 -18.13 8.85 4.69
C GLU A 248 -17.23 9.24 5.86
N SER A 249 -16.80 8.27 6.66
CA SER A 249 -16.10 8.51 7.92
C SER A 249 -14.65 8.99 7.73
N THR A 250 -14.03 8.74 6.58
CA THR A 250 -12.65 9.18 6.31
C THR A 250 -12.51 10.70 6.32
N LEU A 251 -13.55 11.44 5.93
CA LEU A 251 -13.53 12.91 5.94
C LEU A 251 -13.41 13.47 7.38
N PHE A 252 -13.97 12.75 8.36
CA PHE A 252 -14.00 13.19 9.75
C PHE A 252 -12.86 12.61 10.59
N THR A 253 -12.47 11.36 10.34
CA THR A 253 -11.54 10.61 11.20
C THR A 253 -10.25 10.18 10.50
N GLY A 254 -10.17 10.34 9.17
CA GLY A 254 -9.02 9.88 8.39
C GLY A 254 -7.73 10.63 8.70
N TRP A 255 -7.82 11.91 9.07
CA TRP A 255 -6.65 12.76 9.35
C TRP A 255 -6.06 12.54 10.75
N MET A 256 -6.85 12.04 11.71
CA MET A 256 -6.41 11.81 13.09
C MET A 256 -5.15 10.94 13.19
N PRO A 257 -5.05 9.81 12.48
CA PRO A 257 -3.83 9.01 12.40
C PRO A 257 -2.57 9.79 12.03
N THR A 258 -2.66 10.71 11.06
CA THR A 258 -1.48 11.48 10.59
C THR A 258 -0.90 12.33 11.72
N ILE A 259 -1.78 12.96 12.51
CA ILE A 259 -1.40 13.82 13.64
C ILE A 259 -0.86 12.97 14.79
N LEU A 260 -1.61 11.93 15.18
CA LEU A 260 -1.22 11.06 16.27
C LEU A 260 0.13 10.36 15.99
N ARG A 261 0.43 10.13 14.72
CA ARG A 261 1.68 9.52 14.26
C ARG A 261 2.78 10.49 13.94
N ALA A 262 2.68 11.77 14.24
CA ALA A 262 3.84 12.65 14.08
C ALA A 262 4.41 12.65 12.64
N GLY A 263 3.56 12.39 11.63
CA GLY A 263 4.01 12.25 10.24
C GLY A 263 4.80 10.99 9.89
N ARG A 264 4.84 9.94 10.74
CA ARG A 264 5.43 8.64 10.36
C ARG A 264 4.78 8.11 9.07
N GLY A 265 5.60 7.59 8.16
CA GLY A 265 5.15 7.14 6.84
C GLY A 265 4.72 8.27 5.87
N MET A 266 5.04 9.54 6.16
CA MET A 266 4.71 10.68 5.29
C MET A 266 5.84 11.08 4.35
N THR A 267 7.09 11.03 4.80
CA THR A 267 8.27 11.54 4.08
C THR A 267 9.32 10.45 3.86
N LEU A 268 10.03 10.54 2.75
CA LEU A 268 11.16 9.67 2.46
C LEU A 268 12.24 9.92 3.51
N TRP A 269 12.79 8.86 4.08
CA TRP A 269 13.94 8.97 4.95
C TRP A 269 15.19 9.30 4.14
N GLU A 270 15.96 10.29 4.57
CA GLU A 270 17.12 10.80 3.82
C GLU A 270 18.20 9.74 3.53
N LYS A 271 18.31 8.73 4.41
CA LYS A 271 19.26 7.62 4.26
C LYS A 271 18.62 6.39 3.62
N ALA A 272 17.41 6.49 3.06
CA ALA A 272 16.84 5.36 2.31
C ALA A 272 17.70 5.05 1.08
N ARG A 273 17.92 3.76 0.81
CA ARG A 273 18.64 3.32 -0.38
C ARG A 273 17.89 3.73 -1.65
N GLN A 274 18.61 4.26 -2.64
CA GLN A 274 18.02 4.68 -3.92
C GLN A 274 17.59 3.47 -4.79
N ASP A 275 18.42 2.43 -4.83
CA ASP A 275 18.13 1.23 -5.61
C ASP A 275 17.06 0.36 -4.92
N PRO A 276 15.99 -0.03 -5.64
CA PRO A 276 15.01 -0.97 -5.10
C PRO A 276 15.62 -2.37 -4.87
N PRO A 277 15.09 -3.15 -3.92
CA PRO A 277 15.41 -4.56 -3.82
C PRO A 277 15.03 -5.29 -5.13
N PRO A 278 15.85 -6.27 -5.60
CA PRO A 278 15.55 -7.03 -6.82
C PRO A 278 14.20 -7.77 -6.79
N LYS A 279 13.80 -8.27 -5.62
CA LYS A 279 12.51 -8.88 -5.36
C LYS A 279 11.73 -8.05 -4.35
N LYS A 280 10.41 -7.95 -4.54
CA LYS A 280 9.51 -7.31 -3.57
C LYS A 280 9.58 -8.04 -2.24
N LEU A 281 9.55 -7.28 -1.15
CA LEU A 281 9.43 -7.83 0.19
C LEU A 281 8.01 -8.39 0.38
N GLU A 282 7.77 -9.21 1.41
CA GLU A 282 6.40 -9.66 1.71
C GLU A 282 6.03 -9.32 3.16
N LEU A 283 4.77 -8.91 3.34
CA LEU A 283 4.22 -8.55 4.63
C LEU A 283 2.82 -9.16 4.80
N PHE A 284 2.67 -10.00 5.81
CA PHE A 284 1.37 -10.41 6.33
C PHE A 284 0.92 -9.36 7.36
N SER A 285 -0.24 -8.74 7.10
CA SER A 285 -0.71 -7.56 7.84
C SER A 285 -2.21 -7.36 7.61
N TYR A 286 -2.85 -6.52 8.42
CA TYR A 286 -4.14 -5.91 8.08
C TYR A 286 -4.15 -4.45 8.53
N GLU A 287 -5.02 -3.62 7.94
CA GLU A 287 -4.95 -2.17 8.12
C GLU A 287 -5.12 -1.75 9.58
N ASN A 288 -6.07 -2.37 10.29
CA ASN A 288 -6.40 -2.06 11.68
C ASN A 288 -5.55 -2.83 12.72
N ASN A 289 -4.30 -3.19 12.39
CA ASN A 289 -3.34 -3.75 13.34
C ASN A 289 -2.28 -2.69 13.72
N PRO A 290 -2.07 -2.38 15.00
CA PRO A 290 -1.14 -1.33 15.41
C PRO A 290 0.33 -1.69 15.14
N TYR A 291 0.75 -2.93 15.35
CA TYR A 291 2.14 -3.34 15.12
C TYR A 291 2.45 -3.39 13.61
N ALA A 292 1.50 -3.85 12.80
CA ALA A 292 1.65 -3.88 11.36
C ALA A 292 1.70 -2.48 10.76
N ARG A 293 0.94 -1.50 11.30
CA ARG A 293 1.09 -0.09 10.86
C ARG A 293 2.53 0.38 11.02
N ILE A 294 3.15 0.12 12.17
CA ILE A 294 4.52 0.58 12.44
C ILE A 294 5.51 0.01 11.38
N VAL A 295 5.31 -1.24 10.95
CA VAL A 295 6.11 -1.84 9.87
C VAL A 295 5.82 -1.19 8.51
N ARG A 296 4.55 -0.92 8.18
CA ARG A 296 4.18 -0.22 6.94
C ARG A 296 4.72 1.21 6.88
N GLU A 297 4.73 1.92 8.01
CA GLU A 297 5.37 3.24 8.14
C GLU A 297 6.85 3.18 7.75
N ALA A 298 7.58 2.18 8.25
CA ALA A 298 8.99 1.97 7.91
C ALA A 298 9.22 1.59 6.44
N LEU A 299 8.42 0.65 5.91
CA LEU A 299 8.47 0.31 4.48
C LEU A 299 8.20 1.54 3.60
N CYS A 300 7.28 2.40 4.03
CA CYS A 300 6.96 3.63 3.34
C CYS A 300 8.09 4.67 3.40
N GLU A 301 8.68 4.89 4.57
CA GLU A 301 9.81 5.81 4.76
C GLU A 301 11.05 5.38 3.99
N LEU A 302 11.23 4.09 3.74
CA LEU A 302 12.31 3.52 2.94
C LEU A 302 11.97 3.38 1.44
N GLU A 303 10.76 3.78 1.02
CA GLU A 303 10.25 3.58 -0.35
C GLU A 303 10.34 2.11 -0.82
N LEU A 304 10.19 1.12 0.06
CA LEU A 304 10.38 -0.29 -0.28
C LEU A 304 9.10 -0.90 -0.85
N PRO A 305 9.09 -1.42 -2.10
CA PRO A 305 7.92 -2.10 -2.64
C PRO A 305 7.74 -3.49 -2.01
N TYR A 306 6.50 -3.87 -1.73
CA TYR A 306 6.19 -5.13 -1.06
C TYR A 306 4.87 -5.74 -1.54
N ILE A 307 4.76 -7.05 -1.37
CA ILE A 307 3.50 -7.80 -1.49
C ILE A 307 2.83 -7.78 -0.12
N LEU A 308 1.62 -7.26 -0.07
CA LEU A 308 0.77 -7.26 1.12
C LEU A 308 -0.18 -8.44 1.07
N HIS A 309 -0.03 -9.36 2.01
CA HIS A 309 -1.00 -10.42 2.30
C HIS A 309 -1.93 -9.90 3.40
N ASN A 310 -3.18 -9.56 3.03
CA ASN A 310 -4.17 -9.12 4.02
C ASN A 310 -4.60 -10.30 4.89
N VAL A 311 -4.44 -10.18 6.22
CA VAL A 311 -4.81 -11.23 7.18
C VAL A 311 -5.74 -10.68 8.26
N GLY A 312 -6.83 -10.04 7.84
CA GLY A 312 -7.88 -9.60 8.77
C GLY A 312 -8.60 -10.79 9.43
N GLU A 313 -9.38 -10.54 10.47
CA GLU A 313 -10.18 -11.58 11.12
C GLU A 313 -11.07 -12.29 10.09
N GLY A 314 -10.93 -13.62 9.99
CA GLY A 314 -11.64 -14.45 9.00
C GLY A 314 -10.93 -14.62 7.65
N SER A 315 -9.72 -14.08 7.49
CA SER A 315 -8.94 -14.18 6.24
C SER A 315 -8.55 -15.61 5.89
N ARG A 316 -8.58 -15.94 4.58
CA ARG A 316 -8.06 -17.23 4.07
C ARG A 316 -6.53 -17.31 4.11
N TRP A 317 -5.85 -16.17 4.11
CA TRP A 317 -4.39 -16.08 4.19
C TRP A 317 -3.85 -16.49 5.57
N THR A 318 -4.72 -16.59 6.59
CA THR A 318 -4.36 -17.09 7.93
C THR A 318 -3.72 -18.48 7.87
N LYS A 319 -4.21 -19.36 6.98
CA LYS A 319 -3.61 -20.70 6.80
C LYS A 319 -2.17 -20.60 6.29
N LEU A 320 -1.96 -19.81 5.25
CA LEU A 320 -0.62 -19.59 4.69
C LEU A 320 0.32 -18.97 5.74
N LEU A 321 -0.17 -18.01 6.54
CA LEU A 321 0.59 -17.41 7.63
C LEU A 321 1.01 -18.46 8.67
N LEU A 322 0.09 -19.33 9.08
CA LEU A 322 0.38 -20.43 9.99
C LEU A 322 1.43 -21.39 9.42
N ASP A 323 1.31 -21.74 8.14
CA ASP A 323 2.24 -22.65 7.46
C ASP A 323 3.66 -22.07 7.39
N VAL A 324 3.82 -20.75 7.18
CA VAL A 324 5.13 -20.11 7.04
C VAL A 324 5.75 -19.64 8.36
N SER A 325 4.92 -19.30 9.36
CA SER A 325 5.38 -18.68 10.62
C SER A 325 5.21 -19.55 11.86
N GLY A 326 4.36 -20.58 11.81
CA GLY A 326 3.93 -21.35 12.99
C GLY A 326 2.98 -20.61 13.92
N SER A 327 2.51 -19.42 13.55
CA SER A 327 1.62 -18.55 14.32
C SER A 327 0.59 -17.87 13.41
N ASN A 328 -0.48 -17.31 13.99
CA ASN A 328 -1.42 -16.43 13.29
C ASN A 328 -1.20 -14.95 13.64
N GLU A 329 -0.10 -14.64 14.32
CA GLU A 329 0.25 -13.27 14.71
C GLU A 329 0.76 -12.46 13.52
N VAL A 330 0.34 -11.20 13.47
CA VAL A 330 0.83 -10.20 12.51
C VAL A 330 1.40 -8.99 13.27
N PRO A 331 2.39 -8.28 12.70
CA PRO A 331 2.97 -8.47 11.36
C PRO A 331 3.86 -9.70 11.24
N TYR A 332 3.89 -10.32 10.06
CA TYR A 332 4.93 -11.29 9.71
C TYR A 332 5.59 -10.86 8.40
N PHE A 333 6.91 -10.73 8.42
CA PHE A 333 7.72 -10.15 7.36
C PHE A 333 8.64 -11.19 6.76
N ILE A 334 8.79 -11.16 5.44
CA ILE A 334 9.69 -12.02 4.67
C ILE A 334 10.49 -11.16 3.71
N ASP A 335 11.81 -11.33 3.73
CA ASP A 335 12.70 -10.77 2.73
C ASP A 335 13.25 -11.88 1.81
N PRO A 336 12.75 -12.01 0.57
CA PRO A 336 13.23 -13.02 -0.37
C PRO A 336 14.61 -12.71 -0.96
N ASN A 337 15.16 -11.51 -0.74
CA ASN A 337 16.49 -11.11 -1.19
C ASN A 337 17.57 -11.61 -0.23
N THR A 338 17.28 -11.68 1.08
CA THR A 338 18.23 -12.18 2.09
C THR A 338 17.81 -13.51 2.74
N GLY A 339 16.60 -13.99 2.50
CA GLY A 339 16.03 -15.20 3.09
C GLY A 339 15.51 -15.05 4.52
N VAL A 340 15.49 -13.83 5.04
CA VAL A 340 15.13 -13.52 6.43
C VAL A 340 13.61 -13.52 6.63
N ARG A 341 13.16 -13.96 7.81
CA ARG A 341 11.73 -13.99 8.20
C ARG A 341 11.55 -13.65 9.68
N PHE A 342 10.60 -12.77 10.01
CA PHE A 342 10.34 -12.34 11.39
C PHE A 342 8.86 -12.09 11.67
N GLY A 343 8.39 -12.36 12.90
CA GLY A 343 7.09 -11.90 13.41
C GLY A 343 7.17 -10.74 14.42
N ASP A 344 8.35 -10.49 14.99
CA ASP A 344 8.55 -9.39 15.94
C ASP A 344 8.75 -8.07 15.19
N TYR A 345 7.78 -7.16 15.30
CA TYR A 345 7.82 -5.85 14.63
C TYR A 345 9.09 -5.04 14.98
N LYS A 346 9.66 -5.18 16.19
CA LYS A 346 10.87 -4.46 16.58
C LYS A 346 12.09 -4.97 15.81
N LYS A 347 12.19 -6.29 15.64
CA LYS A 347 13.23 -6.92 14.83
C LYS A 347 13.08 -6.56 13.36
N ILE A 348 11.84 -6.52 12.86
CA ILE A 348 11.54 -6.08 11.49
C ILE A 348 12.03 -4.64 11.27
N LEU A 349 11.69 -3.71 12.18
CA LEU A 349 12.15 -2.32 12.07
C LEU A 349 13.68 -2.23 12.04
N SER A 350 14.34 -2.82 13.02
CA SER A 350 15.80 -2.81 13.12
C SER A 350 16.44 -3.34 11.84
N TYR A 351 15.95 -4.48 11.34
CA TYR A 351 16.40 -5.08 10.09
C TYR A 351 16.20 -4.17 8.88
N LEU A 352 15.01 -3.58 8.71
CA LEU A 352 14.69 -2.74 7.56
C LEU A 352 15.62 -1.53 7.47
N PHE A 353 15.80 -0.80 8.57
CA PHE A 353 16.67 0.38 8.58
C PHE A 353 18.15 0.03 8.50
N GLN A 354 18.59 -1.15 8.97
CA GLN A 354 19.98 -1.59 8.81
C GLN A 354 20.28 -2.08 7.39
N THR A 355 19.36 -2.82 6.78
CA THR A 355 19.59 -3.50 5.50
C THR A 355 19.35 -2.60 4.30
N TYR A 356 18.36 -1.69 4.42
CA TYR A 356 17.91 -0.83 3.32
C TYR A 356 18.24 0.65 3.52
N ALA A 357 19.13 0.97 4.46
CA ALA A 357 19.81 2.25 4.45
C ALA A 357 20.85 2.33 3.32
N ALA A 358 21.07 3.53 2.79
CA ALA A 358 22.25 3.86 2.01
C ALA A 358 23.49 3.65 2.89
N ALA A 359 24.55 3.05 2.31
CA ALA A 359 25.83 2.94 2.99
C ALA A 359 26.30 4.35 3.38
N THR A 360 26.73 4.52 4.63
CA THR A 360 27.39 5.75 5.07
C THR A 360 28.65 5.93 4.23
N VAL A 361 28.67 6.98 3.40
CA VAL A 361 29.85 7.38 2.62
C VAL A 361 30.88 8.03 3.53
#